data_AF-A0A1J3KA69-F1
#
_entry.id   AF-A0A1J3KA69-F1
#
_cell.length_a   1.000
_cell.length_b   1.000
_cell.length_c   1.000
_cell.angle_alpha   90.00
_cell.angle_beta   90.00
_cell.angle_gamma   90.00
#
_symmetry.space_group_name_H-M   'P 1'
#
loop_
_entity.id
_entity.type
_entity.pdbx_description
1 polymer ?
#
loop_
_entity_poly.entity_id
_entity_poly.type
_entity_poly.pdbx_seq_one_letter_code
_entity_poly.pdbx_strand_id
1 'polypeptide(L)'
;LVNPPKYLPPLDVPACLLGCEFILSCQGSEDDILSRYYGIERMRKSNFYRQNVFNRIEVLKPEIRDQVMVSILQNLPQLCMEDRFLREELQNLEFVPTVNGPLKRPSVLYDPRNEELYALLEDSDCFP
;
A
#
# COMPACT_ATOMS: atom_id res chain seq x y z
N LEU A 1 22.70 20.30 -6.31
CA LEU A 1 21.47 19.47 -6.37
C LEU A 1 21.85 18.07 -5.94
N VAL A 2 21.32 17.59 -4.83
CA VAL A 2 21.51 16.19 -4.40
C VAL A 2 20.63 15.33 -5.29
N ASN A 3 21.16 14.28 -5.90
CA ASN A 3 20.33 13.33 -6.65
C ASN A 3 19.33 12.68 -5.68
N PRO A 4 18.05 12.55 -6.05
CA PRO A 4 17.08 11.86 -5.22
C PRO A 4 17.50 10.40 -5.02
N PRO A 5 17.21 9.80 -3.85
CA PRO A 5 17.55 8.41 -3.58
C PRO A 5 16.88 7.48 -4.60
N LYS A 6 17.59 6.42 -4.98
CA LYS A 6 17.11 5.37 -5.88
C LYS A 6 16.92 4.08 -5.10
N TYR A 7 15.94 3.28 -5.51
CA TYR A 7 15.59 2.04 -4.84
C TYR A 7 15.39 0.90 -5.84
N LEU A 8 15.59 -0.33 -5.38
CA LEU A 8 14.96 -1.48 -6.02
C LEU A 8 13.47 -1.50 -5.62
N PRO A 9 12.55 -1.79 -6.56
CA PRO A 9 11.12 -1.85 -6.25
C PRO A 9 10.85 -2.97 -5.23
N PRO A 10 9.78 -2.91 -4.42
CA PRO A 10 9.36 -4.08 -3.67
C PRO A 10 9.01 -5.24 -4.61
N LEU A 11 9.10 -6.48 -4.11
CA LEU A 11 8.69 -7.65 -4.89
C LEU A 11 7.17 -7.68 -5.07
N ASP A 12 6.70 -8.20 -6.20
CA ASP A 12 5.28 -8.45 -6.47
C ASP A 12 4.37 -7.22 -6.38
N VAL A 13 4.86 -6.06 -6.83
CA VAL A 13 4.04 -4.84 -6.96
C VAL A 13 3.72 -4.55 -8.43
N PRO A 14 2.54 -3.99 -8.74
CA PRO A 14 2.22 -3.60 -10.12
C PRO A 14 3.21 -2.58 -10.69
N ALA A 15 3.78 -2.89 -11.86
CA ALA A 15 4.78 -2.03 -12.51
C ALA A 15 4.25 -0.62 -12.83
N CYS A 16 2.93 -0.47 -13.03
CA CYS A 16 2.29 0.82 -13.30
C CYS A 16 2.33 1.81 -12.12
N LEU A 17 2.68 1.35 -10.92
CA LEU A 17 2.81 2.17 -9.72
C LEU A 17 4.25 2.64 -9.48
N LEU A 18 5.21 2.09 -10.22
CA LEU A 18 6.62 2.43 -10.07
C LEU A 18 6.89 3.81 -10.68
N GLY A 19 7.50 4.69 -9.89
CA GLY A 19 7.97 5.99 -10.36
C GLY A 19 9.43 5.98 -10.79
N CYS A 20 9.96 7.17 -11.04
CA CYS A 20 11.33 7.38 -11.52
C CYS A 20 12.41 7.06 -10.46
N GLU A 21 12.02 6.90 -9.20
CA GLU A 21 12.85 6.50 -8.07
C GLU A 21 13.32 5.04 -8.14
N PHE A 22 12.64 4.20 -8.93
CA PHE A 22 12.96 2.78 -9.01
C PHE A 22 13.91 2.42 -10.14
N ILE A 23 14.82 1.49 -9.85
CA ILE A 23 15.70 0.86 -10.84
C ILE A 23 15.16 -0.54 -11.09
N LEU A 24 14.83 -0.81 -12.35
CA LEU A 24 14.42 -2.14 -12.80
C LEU A 24 15.68 -2.95 -13.13
N SER A 25 15.93 -3.96 -12.30
CA SER A 25 16.98 -4.95 -12.49
C SER A 25 16.43 -6.10 -13.35
N CYS A 26 17.22 -6.56 -14.32
CA CYS A 26 16.82 -7.64 -15.23
C CYS A 26 17.28 -9.02 -14.75
N GLN A 27 18.23 -9.08 -13.81
CA GLN A 27 18.79 -10.33 -13.31
C GLN A 27 18.99 -10.25 -11.80
N GLY A 28 18.63 -11.32 -11.06
CA GLY A 28 18.77 -11.32 -9.59
C GLY A 28 20.20 -11.05 -9.08
N SER A 29 21.23 -11.32 -9.88
CA SER A 29 22.62 -10.97 -9.56
C SER A 29 22.93 -9.47 -9.60
N GLU A 30 22.14 -8.67 -10.31
CA GLU A 30 22.32 -7.22 -10.38
C GLU A 30 21.91 -6.54 -9.07
N ASP A 31 20.93 -7.09 -8.36
CA ASP A 31 20.46 -6.54 -7.08
C ASP A 31 21.58 -6.50 -6.04
N ASP A 32 22.36 -7.57 -5.94
CA ASP A 32 23.51 -7.66 -5.04
C ASP A 32 24.60 -6.64 -5.40
N ILE A 33 24.81 -6.40 -6.70
CA ILE A 33 25.77 -5.41 -7.18
C ILE A 33 25.28 -3.99 -6.85
N LEU A 34 24.00 -3.70 -7.11
CA LEU A 34 23.36 -2.41 -6.83
C LEU A 34 23.39 -2.08 -5.34
N SER A 35 23.08 -3.06 -4.49
CA SER A 35 23.18 -2.92 -3.03
C SER A 35 24.62 -2.70 -2.60
N ARG A 36 25.55 -3.59 -2.98
CA ARG A 36 26.93 -3.59 -2.48
C ARG A 36 27.77 -2.41 -2.95
N TYR A 37 27.61 -1.99 -4.20
CA TYR A 37 28.49 -0.97 -4.81
C TYR A 37 27.84 0.41 -4.92
N TYR A 38 26.51 0.48 -4.94
CA TYR A 38 25.78 1.74 -5.10
C TYR A 38 24.88 2.08 -3.91
N GLY A 39 24.79 1.22 -2.89
CA GLY A 39 23.94 1.44 -1.73
C GLY A 39 22.45 1.48 -2.08
N ILE A 40 22.06 0.93 -3.22
CA ILE A 40 20.67 0.91 -3.67
C ILE A 40 19.98 -0.27 -3.01
N GLU A 41 19.17 0.04 -2.01
CA GLU A 41 18.41 -0.96 -1.27
C GLU A 41 17.01 -1.17 -1.85
N ARG A 42 16.42 -2.33 -1.53
CA ARG A 42 15.04 -2.61 -1.84
C ARG A 42 14.10 -1.85 -0.92
N MET A 43 13.15 -1.13 -1.51
CA MET A 43 12.16 -0.42 -0.73
C MET A 43 11.21 -1.41 -0.02
N ARG A 44 10.94 -1.15 1.25
CA ARG A 44 9.90 -1.87 2.02
C ARG A 44 8.53 -1.63 1.41
N LYS A 45 7.65 -2.63 1.47
CA LYS A 45 6.30 -2.52 0.88
C LYS A 45 5.47 -1.44 1.58
N SER A 46 5.58 -1.32 2.91
CA SER A 46 4.86 -0.28 3.67
C SER A 46 5.19 1.15 3.17
N ASN A 47 6.48 1.45 2.99
CA ASN A 47 6.94 2.74 2.47
C ASN A 47 6.49 2.97 1.03
N PHE A 48 6.59 1.94 0.19
CA PHE A 48 6.14 2.01 -1.20
C PHE A 48 4.65 2.35 -1.29
N TYR A 49 3.79 1.64 -0.56
CA TYR A 49 2.34 1.91 -0.61
C TYR A 49 2.00 3.31 -0.12
N ARG A 50 2.65 3.79 0.94
CA ARG A 50 2.47 5.17 1.40
C ARG A 50 2.82 6.20 0.33
N GLN A 51 4.00 6.06 -0.29
CA GLN A 51 4.52 7.03 -1.25
C GLN A 51 3.80 6.97 -2.61
N ASN A 52 3.57 5.77 -3.13
CA ASN A 52 3.15 5.55 -4.51
C ASN A 52 1.66 5.26 -4.65
N VAL A 53 0.98 4.87 -3.57
CA VAL A 53 -0.45 4.51 -3.58
C VAL A 53 -1.27 5.50 -2.76
N PHE A 54 -1.05 5.59 -1.44
CA PHE A 54 -1.91 6.36 -0.54
C PHE A 54 -1.94 7.85 -0.90
N ASN A 55 -0.76 8.44 -1.12
CA ASN A 55 -0.63 9.85 -1.51
C ASN A 55 -1.29 10.20 -2.86
N ARG A 56 -1.66 9.19 -3.65
CA ARG A 56 -2.18 9.36 -5.02
C ARG A 56 -3.51 8.65 -5.22
N ILE A 57 -4.15 8.18 -4.15
CA ILE A 57 -5.24 7.20 -4.23
C ILE A 57 -6.45 7.71 -5.01
N GLU A 58 -6.73 9.01 -4.94
CA GLU A 58 -7.83 9.68 -5.65
C GLU A 58 -7.59 9.77 -7.17
N VAL A 59 -6.32 9.80 -7.59
CA VAL A 59 -5.96 9.95 -9.01
C VAL A 59 -5.58 8.62 -9.67
N LEU A 60 -5.52 7.53 -8.90
CA LEU A 60 -5.35 6.19 -9.45
C LEU A 60 -6.61 5.77 -10.22
N LYS A 61 -6.40 5.03 -11.32
CA LYS A 61 -7.52 4.39 -12.04
C LYS A 61 -8.26 3.45 -11.07
N PRO A 62 -9.60 3.46 -11.02
CA PRO A 62 -10.38 2.66 -10.09
C PRO A 62 -9.97 1.18 -10.06
N GLU A 63 -9.74 0.58 -11.23
CA GLU A 63 -9.39 -0.84 -11.35
C GLU A 63 -8.03 -1.15 -10.69
N ILE A 64 -7.05 -0.26 -10.88
CA ILE A 64 -5.72 -0.39 -10.27
C ILE A 64 -5.80 -0.11 -8.77
N ARG A 65 -6.51 0.94 -8.36
CA ARG A 65 -6.72 1.28 -6.95
C ARG A 65 -7.32 0.09 -6.22
N ASP A 66 -8.43 -0.45 -6.70
CA ASP A 66 -9.18 -1.49 -6.01
C ASP A 66 -8.35 -2.79 -5.93
N GLN A 67 -7.68 -3.17 -7.02
CA GLN A 67 -6.77 -4.32 -7.04
C GLN A 67 -5.64 -4.18 -6.01
N VAL A 68 -5.02 -3.00 -5.96
CA VAL A 68 -3.89 -2.73 -5.06
C VAL A 68 -4.36 -2.68 -3.61
N MET A 69 -5.49 -2.03 -3.32
CA MET A 69 -6.04 -1.97 -1.97
C MET A 69 -6.42 -3.36 -1.46
N VAL A 70 -6.99 -4.22 -2.30
CA VAL A 70 -7.23 -5.63 -1.94
C VAL A 70 -5.91 -6.34 -1.60
N SER A 71 -4.87 -6.17 -2.40
CA SER A 71 -3.55 -6.76 -2.12
C SER A 71 -2.95 -6.24 -0.81
N ILE A 72 -3.09 -4.95 -0.51
CA ILE A 72 -2.63 -4.34 0.73
C ILE A 72 -3.37 -4.94 1.93
N LEU A 73 -4.70 -5.02 1.87
CA LEU A 73 -5.52 -5.57 2.95
C LEU A 73 -5.20 -7.06 3.20
N GLN A 74 -5.04 -7.85 2.13
CA GLN A 74 -4.65 -9.27 2.23
C GLN A 74 -3.28 -9.49 2.89
N ASN A 75 -2.37 -8.51 2.76
CA ASN A 75 -1.02 -8.58 3.33
C ASN A 75 -0.86 -7.68 4.58
N LEU A 76 -1.96 -7.13 5.12
CA LEU A 76 -1.92 -6.14 6.18
C LEU A 76 -1.16 -6.62 7.43
N PRO A 77 -1.31 -7.88 7.90
CA PRO A 77 -0.55 -8.36 9.07
C PRO A 77 0.96 -8.25 8.86
N GLN A 78 1.48 -8.66 7.70
CA GLN A 78 2.91 -8.60 7.37
C GLN A 78 3.36 -7.15 7.21
N LEU A 79 2.54 -6.31 6.59
CA LEU A 79 2.85 -4.89 6.43
C LEU A 79 2.87 -4.15 7.78
N CYS A 80 2.03 -4.56 8.75
CA CYS A 80 2.05 -4.03 10.12
C CYS A 80 3.30 -4.45 10.90
N MET A 81 3.93 -5.57 10.55
CA MET A 81 5.25 -5.93 11.10
C MET A 81 6.34 -4.99 10.58
N GLU A 82 6.24 -4.51 9.33
CA GLU A 82 7.15 -3.51 8.78
C GLU A 82 6.90 -2.11 9.36
N ASP A 83 5.63 -1.76 9.56
CA ASP A 83 5.19 -0.48 10.11
C ASP A 83 3.84 -0.61 10.85
N ARG A 84 3.88 -0.53 12.18
CA ARG A 84 2.70 -0.66 13.04
C ARG A 84 1.62 0.40 12.82
N PHE A 85 1.98 1.56 12.25
CA PHE A 85 1.04 2.66 12.04
C PHE A 85 0.23 2.50 10.74
N LEU A 86 0.60 1.53 9.89
CA LEU A 86 -0.06 1.34 8.60
C LEU A 86 -1.55 1.00 8.75
N ARG A 87 -1.91 0.23 9.79
CA ARG A 87 -3.31 -0.09 10.10
C ARG A 87 -4.13 1.17 10.37
N GLU A 88 -3.64 2.04 11.25
CA GLU A 88 -4.30 3.29 11.61
C GLU A 88 -4.41 4.23 10.41
N GLU A 89 -3.37 4.29 9.58
CA GLU A 89 -3.36 5.07 8.35
C GLU A 89 -4.42 4.58 7.37
N LEU A 90 -4.52 3.27 7.13
CA LEU A 90 -5.53 2.67 6.26
C LEU A 90 -6.96 2.91 6.76
N GLN A 91 -7.20 2.79 8.06
CA GLN A 91 -8.52 3.06 8.64
C GLN A 91 -8.99 4.48 8.35
N ASN A 92 -8.07 5.43 8.22
CA ASN A 92 -8.36 6.84 7.98
C ASN A 92 -8.14 7.28 6.52
N LEU A 93 -7.68 6.40 5.64
CA LEU A 93 -7.47 6.67 4.23
C LEU A 93 -8.80 6.58 3.47
N GLU A 94 -9.10 7.59 2.65
CA GLU A 94 -10.29 7.56 1.79
C GLU A 94 -10.04 6.69 0.55
N PHE A 95 -10.27 5.39 0.70
CA PHE A 95 -10.09 4.44 -0.40
C PHE A 95 -11.31 3.58 -0.72
N VAL A 96 -12.34 3.58 0.13
CA VAL A 96 -13.51 2.75 -0.07
C VAL A 96 -14.41 3.38 -1.13
N PRO A 97 -14.64 2.74 -2.28
CA PRO A 97 -15.52 3.26 -3.31
C PRO A 97 -16.97 3.30 -2.83
N THR A 98 -17.70 4.34 -3.23
CA THR A 98 -19.15 4.45 -2.99
C THR A 98 -19.88 4.50 -4.33
N VAL A 99 -21.11 3.98 -4.39
CA VAL A 99 -21.85 3.76 -5.65
C VAL A 99 -21.94 5.00 -6.54
N ASN A 100 -22.05 6.20 -5.96
CA ASN A 100 -22.18 7.47 -6.69
C ASN A 100 -21.45 8.65 -6.00
N GLY A 101 -20.51 8.37 -5.11
CA GLY A 101 -19.92 9.39 -4.24
C GLY A 101 -18.40 9.35 -4.22
N PRO A 102 -17.77 10.26 -3.45
CA PRO A 102 -16.33 10.24 -3.25
C PRO A 102 -15.91 8.96 -2.53
N LEU A 103 -14.61 8.69 -2.55
CA LEU A 103 -14.03 7.68 -1.68
C LEU A 103 -14.30 8.03 -0.22
N LYS A 104 -14.47 7.00 0.62
CA LYS A 104 -14.71 7.16 2.05
C LYS A 104 -13.68 6.38 2.85
N ARG A 105 -13.50 6.83 4.10
CA ARG A 105 -12.64 6.16 5.07
C ARG A 105 -13.35 4.90 5.56
N PRO A 106 -12.65 3.78 5.73
CA PRO A 106 -13.17 2.64 6.47
C PRO A 106 -13.79 3.01 7.82
N SER A 107 -13.11 3.87 8.59
CA SER A 107 -13.52 4.24 9.95
C SER A 107 -14.87 4.96 10.04
N VAL A 108 -15.33 5.61 8.97
CA VAL A 108 -16.63 6.30 8.94
C VAL A 108 -17.77 5.44 8.38
N LEU A 109 -17.43 4.31 7.76
CA LEU A 109 -18.40 3.36 7.21
C LEU A 109 -18.75 2.25 8.20
N TYR A 110 -17.91 2.05 9.22
CA TYR A 110 -18.17 1.12 10.30
C TYR A 110 -19.17 1.70 11.31
N ASP A 111 -20.28 1.01 11.53
CA ASP A 111 -21.17 1.26 12.67
C ASP A 111 -21.26 -0.04 13.51
N PRO A 112 -20.58 -0.12 14.66
CA PRO A 112 -20.60 -1.31 15.51
C PRO A 112 -21.99 -1.63 16.08
N ARG A 113 -22.93 -0.67 16.00
CA ARG A 113 -24.31 -0.87 16.45
C ARG A 113 -25.16 -1.59 15.41
N ASN A 114 -24.65 -1.73 14.18
CA ASN A 114 -25.28 -2.52 13.14
C ASN A 114 -24.71 -3.94 13.18
N GLU A 115 -25.51 -4.87 13.71
CA GLU A 115 -25.13 -6.28 13.88
C GLU A 115 -24.74 -6.96 12.56
N GLU A 116 -25.34 -6.56 11.43
CA GLU A 116 -24.99 -7.12 10.11
C GLU A 116 -23.60 -6.69 9.65
N LEU A 117 -23.21 -5.43 9.91
CA LEU A 117 -21.87 -4.93 9.60
C LEU A 117 -20.82 -5.49 10.57
N TYR A 118 -21.21 -5.70 11.83
CA TYR A 118 -20.35 -6.33 12.84
C TYR A 118 -20.06 -7.80 12.50
N ALA A 119 -21.07 -8.57 12.08
CA ALA A 119 -20.93 -9.99 11.75
C ALA A 119 -20.03 -10.28 10.52
N LEU A 120 -19.72 -9.27 9.70
CA LEU A 120 -18.76 -9.38 8.60
C LEU A 120 -17.29 -9.35 9.07
N LEU A 121 -17.03 -8.98 10.33
CA LEU A 121 -15.70 -8.99 10.94
C LEU A 121 -15.54 -10.30 11.72
N GLU A 122 -14.52 -11.10 11.39
CA GLU A 122 -14.21 -12.37 12.09
C GLU A 122 -13.73 -12.10 13.53
N ASP A 123 -14.66 -11.85 14.47
CA ASP A 123 -14.44 -11.66 15.91
C ASP A 123 -13.28 -10.69 16.28
N SER A 124 -12.93 -9.78 15.36
CA SER A 124 -11.91 -8.77 15.59
C SER A 124 -12.59 -7.41 15.71
N ASP A 125 -12.35 -6.71 16.82
CA ASP A 125 -12.81 -5.32 17.06
C ASP A 125 -12.18 -4.29 16.09
N CYS A 126 -11.55 -4.76 15.01
CA CYS A 126 -10.84 -3.96 14.04
C CYS A 126 -11.44 -4.17 12.66
N PHE A 127 -11.48 -3.09 11.88
CA PHE A 127 -11.52 -3.19 10.42
C PHE A 127 -10.39 -4.12 9.94
N PRO A 128 -10.64 -5.02 8.96
CA PRO A 128 -9.68 -6.03 8.52
C PRO A 128 -8.32 -5.43 8.14
#